data_AF-A0A9P8JEF2-F1
#
_entry.id   AF-A0A9P8JEF2-F1
#
_cell.length_a   1.000
_cell.length_b   1.000
_cell.length_c   1.000
_cell.angle_alpha   90.00
_cell.angle_beta   90.00
_cell.angle_gamma   90.00
#
_symmetry.space_group_name_H-M   'P 1'
#
loop_
_entity.id
_entity.type
_entity.pdbx_description
1 polymer ?
#
loop_
_entity_poly.entity_id
_entity_poly.type
_entity_poly.pdbx_seq_one_letter_code
_entity_poly.pdbx_strand_id
1 'polypeptide(L)'
;MIVIDQIRQLLQVQPVPSRWHLFEWCDLAITPSFIKHCCQDMLTAQWTRKLPIIQTTAPAELAARLIHSFLDDFPDIDTEQYFVIDFCSGAGGPTPVIEKSINRTRTRLNQSPIPFRLSDIHPNLDAWMLLSSHSANLSFIPQPVDATSPSSSPPLVISKTSSVSTSSGDHKSIHLYNLAFHHFNDNDAKKVLEGALETADGSSNMPLMYTTA
;
A
#
# COMPACT_ATOMS: atom_id res chain seq x y z
N MET A 1 16.53 49.42 15.64
CA MET A 1 16.29 47.96 15.73
C MET A 1 14.86 47.63 15.27
N ILE A 2 14.48 48.06 14.06
CA ILE A 2 13.13 47.84 13.48
C ILE A 2 13.29 47.52 11.99
N VAL A 3 14.23 48.18 11.31
CA VAL A 3 14.55 47.95 9.89
C VAL A 3 15.12 46.54 9.61
N ILE A 4 15.88 45.96 10.54
CA ILE A 4 16.48 44.62 10.38
C ILE A 4 15.41 43.51 10.48
N ASP A 5 14.37 43.70 11.31
CA ASP A 5 13.29 42.71 11.46
C ASP A 5 12.31 42.73 10.29
N GLN A 6 12.07 43.89 9.68
CA GLN A 6 11.27 43.97 8.44
C GLN A 6 12.00 43.36 7.23
N ILE A 7 13.33 43.47 7.16
CA ILE A 7 14.13 42.81 6.13
C ILE A 7 14.16 41.28 6.35
N ARG A 8 14.17 40.80 7.60
CA ARG A 8 14.00 39.37 7.90
C ARG A 8 12.64 38.83 7.51
N GLN A 9 11.56 39.60 7.65
CA GLN A 9 10.22 39.19 7.18
C GLN A 9 10.12 39.15 5.65
N LEU A 10 10.79 40.06 4.93
CA LEU A 10 10.80 40.07 3.46
C LEU A 10 11.69 38.96 2.85
N LEU A 11 12.68 38.46 3.59
CA LEU A 11 13.51 37.31 3.20
C LEU A 11 12.90 35.94 3.55
N GLN A 12 11.71 35.91 4.18
CA GLN A 12 10.91 34.69 4.37
C GLN A 12 10.03 34.35 3.17
N VAL A 13 10.43 34.72 1.95
CA VAL A 13 9.96 33.97 0.78
C VAL A 13 10.64 32.62 0.87
N GLN A 14 10.05 31.72 1.67
CA GLN A 14 10.29 30.30 1.54
C GLN A 14 10.01 30.00 0.07
N PRO A 15 11.00 29.57 -0.74
CA PRO A 15 10.65 28.98 -2.01
C PRO A 15 9.81 27.77 -1.61
N VAL A 16 8.49 27.84 -1.81
CA VAL A 16 7.69 26.62 -1.83
C VAL A 16 8.39 25.79 -2.90
N PRO A 17 9.09 24.70 -2.56
CA PRO A 17 9.63 23.86 -3.59
C PRO A 17 8.37 23.33 -4.27
N SER A 18 8.08 23.82 -5.47
CA SER A 18 7.05 23.22 -6.30
C SER A 18 7.46 21.76 -6.43
N ARG A 19 6.72 20.85 -5.79
CA ARG A 19 6.90 19.42 -6.01
C ARG A 19 6.54 19.21 -7.47
N TRP A 20 7.52 18.81 -8.26
CA TRP A 20 7.26 18.43 -9.65
C TRP A 20 6.45 17.14 -9.60
N HIS A 21 5.14 17.26 -9.84
CA HIS A 21 4.27 16.12 -9.98
C HIS A 21 4.35 15.64 -11.43
N LEU A 22 5.29 14.74 -11.68
CA LEU A 22 5.41 14.02 -12.94
C LEU A 22 4.32 12.95 -13.00
N PHE A 23 3.85 12.63 -14.20
CA PHE A 23 2.92 11.53 -14.42
C PHE A 23 3.65 10.31 -14.93
N GLU A 24 3.18 9.12 -14.58
CA GLU A 24 3.63 7.89 -15.23
C GLU A 24 2.79 7.64 -16.48
N TRP A 25 3.43 7.19 -17.56
CA TRP A 25 2.69 6.85 -18.78
C TRP A 25 1.64 5.76 -18.52
N CYS A 26 1.90 4.84 -17.60
CA CYS A 26 0.95 3.80 -17.21
C CYS A 26 -0.28 4.30 -16.43
N ASP A 27 -0.27 5.53 -15.91
CA ASP A 27 -1.42 6.12 -15.19
C ASP A 27 -2.45 6.72 -16.15
N LEU A 28 -2.07 6.99 -17.40
CA LEU A 28 -2.97 7.61 -18.36
C LEU A 28 -4.07 6.62 -18.81
N ALA A 29 -5.31 7.11 -18.89
CA ALA A 29 -6.45 6.31 -19.33
C ALA A 29 -6.28 5.76 -20.76
N ILE A 30 -5.58 6.50 -21.62
CA ILE A 30 -5.31 6.11 -23.02
C ILE A 30 -4.27 4.99 -23.16
N THR A 31 -3.50 4.71 -22.11
CA THR A 31 -2.42 3.73 -22.19
C THR A 31 -2.98 2.31 -22.26
N PRO A 32 -2.58 1.49 -23.25
CA PRO A 32 -3.02 0.11 -23.37
C PRO A 32 -2.71 -0.72 -22.12
N SER A 33 -3.62 -1.61 -21.71
CA SER A 33 -3.48 -2.40 -20.47
C SER A 33 -2.20 -3.24 -20.43
N PHE A 34 -1.72 -3.76 -21.56
CA PHE A 34 -0.47 -4.53 -21.58
C PHE A 34 0.76 -3.69 -21.19
N ILE A 35 0.76 -2.38 -21.50
CA ILE A 35 1.83 -1.47 -21.08
C ILE A 35 1.70 -1.20 -19.58
N LYS A 36 0.48 -0.97 -19.08
CA LYS A 36 0.21 -0.81 -17.64
C LYS A 36 0.71 -2.03 -16.86
N HIS A 37 0.35 -3.24 -17.31
CA HIS A 37 0.77 -4.49 -16.68
C HIS A 37 2.30 -4.66 -16.74
N CYS A 38 2.95 -4.34 -17.86
CA CYS A 38 4.41 -4.38 -17.95
C CYS A 38 5.09 -3.45 -16.93
N CYS A 39 4.58 -2.22 -16.74
CA CYS A 39 5.09 -1.30 -15.72
C CYS A 39 4.87 -1.85 -14.31
N GLN A 40 3.66 -2.34 -14.03
CA GLN A 40 3.32 -2.94 -12.74
C GLN A 40 4.20 -4.17 -12.41
N ASP A 41 4.42 -5.07 -13.37
CA ASP A 41 5.27 -6.27 -13.20
C ASP A 41 6.73 -5.89 -12.97
N MET A 42 7.23 -4.86 -13.67
CA MET A 42 8.57 -4.31 -13.45
C MET A 42 8.70 -3.77 -12.02
N LEU A 43 7.73 -3.00 -11.53
CA LEU A 43 7.74 -2.48 -10.17
C LEU A 43 7.69 -3.62 -9.13
N THR A 44 6.86 -4.65 -9.34
CA THR A 44 6.87 -5.86 -8.50
C THR A 44 8.24 -6.54 -8.48
N ALA A 45 8.92 -6.62 -9.62
CA ALA A 45 10.28 -7.16 -9.69
C ALA A 45 11.29 -6.29 -8.93
N GLN A 46 11.17 -4.97 -8.96
CA GLN A 46 12.02 -4.06 -8.18
C GLN A 46 11.80 -4.20 -6.67
N TRP A 47 10.56 -4.43 -6.24
CA TRP A 47 10.23 -4.67 -4.84
C TRP A 47 10.79 -5.99 -4.31
N THR A 48 10.69 -7.05 -5.12
CA THR A 48 10.90 -8.44 -4.66
C THR A 48 12.30 -8.97 -4.96
N ARG A 49 13.06 -8.33 -5.85
CA ARG A 49 14.43 -8.75 -6.18
C ARG A 49 15.43 -7.96 -5.37
N LYS A 50 16.40 -8.68 -4.82
CA LYS A 50 17.63 -8.13 -4.27
C LYS A 50 18.63 -7.91 -5.40
N LEU A 51 19.03 -6.67 -5.63
CA LEU A 51 20.13 -6.37 -6.55
C LEU A 51 21.46 -6.84 -5.94
N PRO A 52 22.21 -7.74 -6.61
CA PRO A 52 23.48 -8.21 -6.08
C PRO A 52 24.43 -7.03 -5.91
N ILE A 53 25.28 -7.08 -4.89
CA ILE A 53 26.31 -6.08 -4.55
C ILE A 53 25.76 -4.78 -3.95
N ILE A 54 24.62 -4.26 -4.43
CA ILE A 54 24.06 -2.98 -3.98
C ILE A 54 23.14 -3.15 -2.77
N GLN A 55 22.35 -4.22 -2.74
CA GLN A 55 21.35 -4.46 -1.68
C GLN A 55 21.70 -5.71 -0.89
N THR A 56 21.49 -5.66 0.43
CA THR A 56 21.65 -6.81 1.34
C THR A 56 20.36 -7.62 1.47
N THR A 57 19.21 -7.00 1.23
CA THR A 57 17.84 -7.52 1.40
C THR A 57 16.97 -6.93 0.31
N ALA A 58 15.90 -7.63 -0.10
CA ALA A 58 14.96 -7.05 -1.06
C ALA A 58 14.14 -5.93 -0.37
N PRO A 59 13.75 -4.86 -1.08
CA PRO A 59 12.92 -3.80 -0.50
C PRO A 59 11.66 -4.31 0.18
N ALA A 60 11.02 -5.34 -0.38
CA ALA A 60 9.81 -5.96 0.19
C ALA A 60 10.07 -6.63 1.55
N GLU A 61 11.28 -7.17 1.79
CA GLU A 61 11.63 -7.77 3.09
C GLU A 61 11.83 -6.69 4.16
N LEU A 62 12.43 -5.55 3.80
CA LEU A 62 12.53 -4.40 4.69
C LEU A 62 11.14 -3.82 4.99
N ALA A 63 10.31 -3.69 3.96
CA ALA A 63 8.93 -3.25 4.13
C ALA A 63 8.17 -4.16 5.09
N ALA A 64 8.31 -5.49 4.92
CA ALA A 64 7.69 -6.45 5.82
C ALA A 64 8.11 -6.23 7.29
N ARG A 65 9.38 -5.97 7.58
CA ARG A 65 9.85 -5.69 8.96
C ARG A 65 9.18 -4.47 9.58
N LEU A 66 8.97 -3.42 8.79
CA LEU A 66 8.31 -2.20 9.27
C LEU A 66 6.82 -2.42 9.48
N ILE A 67 6.16 -3.19 8.60
CA ILE A 67 4.75 -3.54 8.80
C ILE A 67 4.58 -4.49 10.00
N HIS A 68 5.50 -5.42 10.26
CA HIS A 68 5.51 -6.18 11.53
C HIS A 68 5.49 -5.24 12.74
N SER A 69 6.44 -4.31 12.81
CA SER A 69 6.54 -3.36 13.92
C SER A 69 5.27 -2.48 14.04
N PHE A 70 4.70 -2.06 12.91
CA PHE A 70 3.47 -1.27 12.90
C PHE A 70 2.28 -2.08 13.42
N LEU A 71 2.16 -3.36 13.05
CA LEU A 71 1.07 -4.22 13.53
C LEU A 71 1.18 -4.55 15.02
N ASP A 72 2.40 -4.59 15.57
CA ASP A 72 2.63 -4.78 17.01
C ASP A 72 2.13 -3.60 17.86
N ASP A 73 1.93 -2.42 17.27
CA ASP A 73 1.38 -1.24 17.96
C ASP A 73 -0.14 -1.34 18.23
N PHE A 74 -0.82 -2.36 17.67
CA PHE A 74 -2.26 -2.60 17.85
C PHE A 74 -2.51 -3.62 18.97
N PRO A 75 -2.90 -3.19 20.20
CA PRO A 75 -2.99 -4.07 21.36
C PRO A 75 -4.09 -5.14 21.24
N ASP A 76 -5.07 -4.92 20.37
CA ASP A 76 -6.24 -5.76 20.13
C ASP A 76 -6.17 -6.54 18.81
N ILE A 77 -5.02 -6.53 18.12
CA ILE A 77 -4.79 -7.22 16.83
C ILE A 77 -5.07 -8.74 16.89
N ASP A 78 -4.96 -9.34 18.08
CA ASP A 78 -5.21 -10.76 18.31
C ASP A 78 -6.63 -11.07 18.81
N THR A 79 -7.37 -10.06 19.26
CA THR A 79 -8.72 -10.21 19.82
C THR A 79 -9.82 -9.74 18.88
N GLU A 80 -9.52 -8.80 17.99
CA GLU A 80 -10.44 -8.25 16.99
C GLU A 80 -10.13 -8.75 15.58
N GLN A 81 -11.11 -8.64 14.69
CA GLN A 81 -10.96 -9.07 13.30
C GLN A 81 -10.37 -7.96 12.43
N TYR A 82 -9.07 -8.01 12.20
CA TYR A 82 -8.36 -7.09 11.32
C TYR A 82 -8.17 -7.63 9.90
N PHE A 83 -8.10 -6.74 8.92
CA PHE A 83 -7.53 -7.02 7.60
C PHE A 83 -6.71 -5.83 7.10
N VAL A 84 -5.75 -6.11 6.23
CA VAL A 84 -4.96 -5.10 5.52
C VAL A 84 -5.48 -4.96 4.09
N ILE A 85 -5.64 -3.72 3.62
CA ILE A 85 -5.94 -3.41 2.22
C ILE A 85 -4.80 -2.56 1.65
N ASP A 86 -4.20 -3.03 0.57
CA ASP A 86 -3.18 -2.30 -0.19
C ASP A 86 -3.86 -1.53 -1.32
N PHE A 87 -3.79 -0.21 -1.26
CA PHE A 87 -4.28 0.69 -2.31
C PHE A 87 -3.16 0.97 -3.31
N CYS A 88 -3.53 1.01 -4.60
CA CYS A 88 -2.57 1.15 -5.71
C CYS A 88 -1.57 -0.02 -5.74
N SER A 89 -2.09 -1.24 -5.58
CA SER A 89 -1.29 -2.46 -5.50
C SER A 89 -0.54 -2.80 -6.79
N GLY A 90 -0.92 -2.25 -7.94
CA GLY A 90 -0.40 -2.62 -9.24
C GLY A 90 -0.55 -4.11 -9.52
N ALA A 91 0.56 -4.80 -9.81
CA ALA A 91 0.60 -6.26 -9.98
C ALA A 91 0.75 -7.03 -8.64
N GLY A 92 0.64 -6.34 -7.50
CA GLY A 92 0.77 -6.88 -6.15
C GLY A 92 1.95 -6.29 -5.37
N GLY A 93 2.95 -5.73 -6.06
CA GLY A 93 4.05 -5.01 -5.43
C GLY A 93 4.76 -5.84 -4.34
N PRO A 94 5.03 -5.26 -3.15
CA PRO A 94 5.62 -6.00 -2.04
C PRO A 94 4.59 -6.78 -1.21
N THR A 95 3.30 -6.55 -1.39
CA THR A 95 2.24 -7.03 -0.49
C THR A 95 2.20 -8.55 -0.31
N PRO A 96 2.33 -9.39 -1.36
CA PRO A 96 2.41 -10.84 -1.18
C PRO A 96 3.59 -11.30 -0.31
N VAL A 97 4.72 -10.58 -0.36
CA VAL A 97 5.90 -10.88 0.49
C VAL A 97 5.63 -10.44 1.93
N ILE A 98 5.04 -9.26 2.12
CA ILE A 98 4.65 -8.72 3.41
C ILE A 98 3.65 -9.64 4.12
N GLU A 99 2.55 -10.00 3.45
CA GLU A 99 1.51 -10.92 3.94
C GLU A 99 2.14 -12.24 4.42
N LYS A 100 2.91 -12.89 3.55
CA LYS A 100 3.53 -14.18 3.84
C LYS A 100 4.50 -14.09 5.01
N SER A 101 5.27 -13.01 5.11
CA SER A 101 6.20 -12.76 6.21
C SER A 101 5.45 -12.62 7.54
N ILE A 102 4.39 -11.80 7.54
CA ILE A 102 3.54 -11.53 8.71
C ILE A 102 2.86 -12.80 9.19
N ASN A 103 2.13 -13.48 8.32
CA ASN A 103 1.34 -14.64 8.69
C ASN A 103 2.20 -15.86 9.04
N ARG A 104 3.41 -15.98 8.49
CA ARG A 104 4.39 -16.98 8.94
C ARG A 104 4.84 -16.72 10.38
N THR A 105 5.16 -15.48 10.75
CA THR A 105 5.53 -15.15 12.13
C THR A 105 4.37 -15.37 13.09
N ARG A 106 3.18 -14.89 12.74
CA ARG A 106 1.97 -15.04 13.56
C ARG A 106 1.63 -16.52 13.79
N THR A 107 1.68 -17.33 12.75
CA THR A 107 1.47 -18.79 12.88
C THR A 107 2.49 -19.44 13.82
N ARG A 108 3.77 -19.04 13.74
CA ARG A 108 4.81 -19.55 14.66
C ARG A 108 4.57 -19.13 16.11
N LEU A 109 3.92 -17.98 16.33
CA LEU A 109 3.53 -17.47 17.64
C LEU A 109 2.15 -17.97 18.10
N ASN A 110 1.51 -18.89 17.35
CA ASN A 110 0.13 -19.35 17.58
C ASN A 110 -0.92 -18.23 17.58
N GLN A 111 -0.69 -17.17 16.80
CA GLN A 111 -1.63 -16.07 16.59
C GLN A 111 -2.43 -16.28 15.28
N SER A 112 -3.64 -15.73 15.23
CA SER A 112 -4.51 -15.77 14.04
C SER A 112 -3.87 -15.02 12.87
N PRO A 113 -3.87 -15.57 11.65
CA PRO A 113 -3.38 -14.84 10.48
C PRO A 113 -4.24 -13.60 10.18
N ILE A 114 -3.61 -12.57 9.61
CA ILE A 114 -4.26 -11.34 9.16
C ILE A 114 -4.46 -11.43 7.64
N PRO A 115 -5.70 -11.32 7.12
CA PRO A 115 -5.96 -11.25 5.69
C PRO A 115 -5.42 -9.96 5.07
N PHE A 116 -4.87 -10.07 3.86
CA PHE A 116 -4.46 -8.98 3.00
C PHE A 116 -5.32 -8.93 1.73
N ARG A 117 -5.55 -7.71 1.24
CA ARG A 117 -6.38 -7.42 0.06
C ARG A 117 -5.66 -6.48 -0.89
N LEU A 118 -5.62 -6.84 -2.18
CA LEU A 118 -5.09 -5.98 -3.23
C LEU A 118 -6.22 -5.15 -3.86
N SER A 119 -5.92 -3.90 -4.19
CA SER A 119 -6.83 -2.97 -4.86
C SER A 119 -6.06 -1.97 -5.72
N ASP A 120 -6.66 -1.54 -6.82
CA ASP A 120 -6.05 -0.60 -7.76
C ASP A 120 -7.12 0.06 -8.63
N ILE A 121 -6.84 1.25 -9.16
CA ILE A 121 -7.69 1.90 -10.16
C ILE A 121 -7.60 1.18 -11.52
N HIS A 122 -6.53 0.44 -11.75
CA HIS A 122 -6.27 -0.41 -12.90
C HIS A 122 -5.89 -1.84 -12.46
N PRO A 123 -6.87 -2.64 -11.99
CA PRO A 123 -6.65 -4.01 -11.51
C PRO A 123 -5.90 -4.91 -12.49
N ASN A 124 -4.82 -5.55 -12.02
CA ASN A 124 -4.09 -6.57 -12.77
C ASN A 124 -4.55 -7.97 -12.34
N LEU A 125 -5.69 -8.40 -12.88
CA LEU A 125 -6.36 -9.63 -12.43
C LEU A 125 -5.54 -10.90 -12.69
N ASP A 126 -4.78 -10.95 -13.79
CA ASP A 126 -3.95 -12.11 -14.13
C ASP A 126 -2.86 -12.32 -13.05
N ALA A 127 -2.18 -11.25 -12.65
CA ALA A 127 -1.21 -11.28 -11.57
C ALA A 127 -1.87 -11.65 -10.23
N TRP A 128 -2.99 -11.01 -9.89
CA TRP A 128 -3.64 -11.20 -8.59
C TRP A 128 -4.27 -12.57 -8.42
N MET A 129 -4.87 -13.14 -9.46
CA MET A 129 -5.40 -14.52 -9.43
C MET A 129 -4.29 -15.53 -9.13
N LEU A 130 -3.14 -15.38 -9.78
CA LEU A 130 -1.97 -16.22 -9.51
C LEU A 130 -1.46 -16.03 -8.08
N LEU A 131 -1.28 -14.79 -7.63
CA LEU A 131 -0.79 -14.49 -6.28
C LEU A 131 -1.71 -15.04 -5.19
N SER A 132 -3.02 -14.78 -5.29
CA SER A 132 -4.03 -15.28 -4.35
C SER A 132 -4.15 -16.81 -4.35
N SER A 133 -3.85 -17.49 -5.46
CA SER A 133 -3.84 -18.97 -5.46
C SER A 133 -2.78 -19.58 -4.54
N HIS A 134 -1.74 -18.81 -4.16
CA HIS A 134 -0.65 -19.28 -3.30
C HIS A 134 -0.85 -19.00 -1.81
N SER A 135 -1.88 -18.25 -1.41
CA SER A 135 -2.13 -17.90 0.00
C SER A 135 -3.62 -17.73 0.28
N ALA A 136 -4.13 -18.46 1.27
CA ALA A 136 -5.52 -18.33 1.73
C ALA A 136 -5.80 -16.95 2.38
N ASN A 137 -4.75 -16.22 2.77
CA ASN A 137 -4.85 -14.92 3.41
C ASN A 137 -4.60 -13.76 2.43
N LEU A 138 -4.43 -14.01 1.13
CA LEU A 138 -4.28 -12.97 0.12
C LEU A 138 -5.46 -13.01 -0.86
N SER A 139 -6.22 -11.92 -0.92
CA SER A 139 -7.36 -11.75 -1.82
C SER A 139 -7.27 -10.40 -2.55
N PHE A 140 -8.25 -10.09 -3.41
CA PHE A 140 -8.26 -8.85 -4.17
C PHE A 140 -9.68 -8.36 -4.48
N ILE A 141 -9.80 -7.07 -4.77
CA ILE A 141 -11.03 -6.44 -5.26
C ILE A 141 -10.91 -6.33 -6.78
N PRO A 142 -11.69 -7.09 -7.58
CA PRO A 142 -11.51 -7.12 -9.03
C PRO A 142 -11.99 -5.86 -9.76
N GLN A 143 -12.79 -5.03 -9.10
CA GLN A 143 -13.26 -3.76 -9.64
C GLN A 143 -12.21 -2.65 -9.43
N PRO A 144 -12.15 -1.64 -10.32
CA PRO A 144 -11.38 -0.43 -10.08
C PRO A 144 -11.74 0.22 -8.74
N VAL A 145 -10.73 0.57 -7.95
CA VAL A 145 -10.87 1.27 -6.68
C VAL A 145 -10.10 2.59 -6.74
N ASP A 146 -10.80 3.69 -6.49
CA ASP A 146 -10.20 5.02 -6.35
C ASP A 146 -9.76 5.23 -4.90
N ALA A 147 -8.44 5.28 -4.69
CA ALA A 147 -7.84 5.49 -3.38
C ALA A 147 -8.19 6.86 -2.76
N THR A 148 -8.62 7.85 -3.55
CA THR A 148 -9.08 9.16 -3.05
C THR A 148 -10.50 9.11 -2.47
N SER A 149 -11.23 8.02 -2.70
CA SER A 149 -12.61 7.81 -2.26
C SER A 149 -12.82 6.38 -1.70
N PRO A 150 -12.05 5.97 -0.67
CA PRO A 150 -11.99 4.58 -0.21
C PRO A 150 -13.33 4.05 0.32
N SER A 151 -14.20 4.93 0.86
CA SER A 151 -15.56 4.60 1.32
C SER A 151 -16.49 4.11 0.20
N SER A 152 -16.12 4.33 -1.07
CA SER A 152 -16.88 3.90 -2.25
C SER A 152 -16.44 2.53 -2.78
N SER A 153 -15.48 1.87 -2.12
CA SER A 153 -14.95 0.58 -2.56
C SER A 153 -16.05 -0.48 -2.53
N PRO A 154 -16.30 -1.20 -3.64
CA PRO A 154 -17.38 -2.18 -3.69
C PRO A 154 -17.16 -3.32 -2.69
N PRO A 155 -18.25 -3.92 -2.17
CA PRO A 155 -18.14 -5.06 -1.27
C PRO A 155 -17.39 -6.23 -1.94
N LEU A 156 -16.56 -6.89 -1.13
CA LEU A 156 -15.57 -7.89 -1.54
C LEU A 156 -16.15 -9.02 -2.41
N VAL A 157 -15.51 -9.33 -3.53
CA VAL A 157 -15.70 -10.60 -4.25
C VAL A 157 -14.72 -11.62 -3.67
N ILE A 158 -15.14 -12.40 -2.67
CA ILE A 158 -14.34 -13.51 -2.13
C ILE A 158 -14.37 -14.65 -3.15
N SER A 159 -13.20 -15.07 -3.66
CA SER A 159 -13.08 -16.32 -4.42
C SER A 159 -13.57 -17.48 -3.53
N LYS A 160 -14.49 -18.30 -4.04
CA LYS A 160 -15.17 -19.40 -3.29
C LYS A 160 -14.24 -20.46 -2.68
N THR A 161 -12.93 -20.36 -2.89
CA THR A 161 -11.91 -21.25 -2.32
C THR A 161 -11.45 -20.82 -0.92
N SER A 162 -11.75 -19.59 -0.49
CA SER A 162 -11.34 -19.07 0.81
C SER A 162 -12.43 -19.29 1.86
N SER A 163 -12.21 -20.20 2.79
CA SER A 163 -13.09 -20.47 3.93
C SER A 163 -13.01 -19.37 5.00
N VAL A 164 -13.15 -18.10 4.59
CA VAL A 164 -13.23 -16.98 5.52
C VAL A 164 -14.69 -16.77 5.86
N SER A 165 -15.04 -17.01 7.12
CA SER A 165 -16.38 -16.79 7.67
C SER A 165 -16.80 -15.34 7.43
N THR A 166 -17.96 -15.17 6.79
CA THR A 166 -18.70 -13.90 6.78
C THR A 166 -19.26 -13.66 8.18
N SER A 167 -18.41 -13.33 9.16
CA SER A 167 -18.89 -12.76 10.42
C SER A 167 -19.26 -11.32 10.17
N SER A 168 -20.51 -10.98 10.49
CA SER A 168 -21.10 -9.65 10.44
C SER A 168 -20.58 -8.71 11.55
N GLY A 169 -19.32 -8.85 11.95
CA GLY A 169 -18.65 -7.92 12.85
C GLY A 169 -18.04 -6.77 12.06
N ASP A 170 -17.89 -5.62 12.70
CA ASP A 170 -17.12 -4.51 12.13
C ASP A 170 -15.66 -4.97 12.00
N HIS A 171 -15.27 -5.37 10.79
CA HIS A 171 -13.89 -5.74 10.51
C HIS A 171 -13.03 -4.47 10.52
N LYS A 172 -12.01 -4.45 11.37
CA LYS A 172 -11.07 -3.34 11.44
C LYS A 172 -10.14 -3.33 10.24
N SER A 173 -9.97 -2.17 9.61
CA SER A 173 -9.20 -2.04 8.38
C SER A 173 -7.87 -1.34 8.60
N ILE A 174 -6.83 -1.87 7.98
CA ILE A 174 -5.51 -1.24 7.92
C ILE A 174 -5.22 -0.88 6.47
N HIS A 175 -5.04 0.41 6.20
CA HIS A 175 -4.77 0.92 4.86
C HIS A 175 -3.26 0.96 4.60
N LEU A 176 -2.81 0.19 3.64
CA LEU A 176 -1.43 0.14 3.19
C LEU A 176 -1.30 0.86 1.85
N TYR A 177 -0.25 1.65 1.70
CA TYR A 177 0.10 2.35 0.47
C TYR A 177 1.56 2.07 0.14
N ASN A 178 1.82 1.12 -0.75
CA ASN A 178 3.19 0.78 -1.16
C ASN A 178 3.61 1.60 -2.37
N LEU A 179 4.56 2.52 -2.18
CA LEU A 179 5.00 3.47 -3.21
C LEU A 179 3.87 4.33 -3.80
N ALA A 180 2.65 4.36 -3.28
CA ALA A 180 1.51 4.92 -4.04
C ALA A 180 1.48 6.46 -4.15
N PHE A 181 2.03 7.19 -3.17
CA PHE A 181 1.77 8.62 -3.03
C PHE A 181 2.31 9.50 -4.16
N HIS A 182 3.17 8.97 -5.04
CA HIS A 182 3.65 9.72 -6.19
C HIS A 182 2.63 9.83 -7.33
N HIS A 183 1.59 9.00 -7.37
CA HIS A 183 0.49 9.08 -8.35
C HIS A 183 -0.47 10.25 -8.08
N PHE A 184 -0.46 10.79 -6.86
CA PHE A 184 -1.41 11.82 -6.45
C PHE A 184 -0.76 13.20 -6.48
N ASN A 185 -1.48 14.19 -7.01
CA ASN A 185 -1.17 15.58 -6.74
C ASN A 185 -1.47 15.91 -5.27
N ASP A 186 -1.06 17.09 -4.80
CA ASP A 186 -1.19 17.44 -3.38
C ASP A 186 -2.65 17.44 -2.87
N ASN A 187 -3.62 17.79 -3.73
CA ASN A 187 -5.04 17.76 -3.35
C ASN A 187 -5.55 16.33 -3.22
N ASP A 188 -5.17 15.45 -4.12
CA ASP A 188 -5.60 14.05 -4.10
C ASP A 188 -4.89 13.28 -2.98
N ALA A 189 -3.60 13.55 -2.73
CA ALA A 189 -2.86 13.00 -1.60
C ALA A 189 -3.51 13.41 -0.27
N LYS A 190 -3.98 14.66 -0.17
CA LYS A 190 -4.73 15.13 1.00
C LYS A 190 -6.03 14.34 1.19
N LYS A 191 -6.81 14.12 0.12
CA LYS A 191 -8.04 13.30 0.21
C LYS A 191 -7.76 11.86 0.64
N VAL A 192 -6.69 11.25 0.14
CA VAL A 192 -6.27 9.89 0.54
C VAL A 192 -6.00 9.84 2.04
N LEU A 193 -5.27 10.82 2.57
CA LEU A 193 -4.97 10.90 4.02
C LEU A 193 -6.21 11.18 4.86
N GLU A 194 -7.07 12.12 4.43
CA GLU A 194 -8.35 12.42 5.10
C GLU A 194 -9.24 11.17 5.14
N GLY A 195 -9.42 10.50 4.00
CA GLY A 195 -10.19 9.26 3.92
C GLY A 195 -9.60 8.13 4.76
N ALA A 196 -8.27 7.99 4.83
CA ALA A 196 -7.62 7.00 5.68
C ALA A 196 -7.86 7.28 7.18
N LEU A 197 -7.81 8.55 7.61
CA LEU A 197 -8.09 8.93 8.99
C LEU A 197 -9.57 8.74 9.38
N GLU A 198 -10.48 8.86 8.42
CA GLU A 198 -11.92 8.70 8.64
C GLU A 198 -12.37 7.23 8.65
N THR A 199 -11.73 6.36 7.86
CA THR A 199 -12.25 5.02 7.55
C THR A 199 -11.36 3.86 7.99
N ALA A 200 -10.09 4.11 8.32
CA ALA A 200 -9.16 3.07 8.72
C ALA A 200 -8.90 3.08 10.23
N ASP A 201 -8.76 1.88 10.81
CA ASP A 201 -8.25 1.70 12.17
C ASP A 201 -6.73 1.91 12.24
N GLY A 202 -6.04 1.78 11.09
CA GLY A 202 -4.62 2.08 10.95
C GLY A 202 -4.26 2.43 9.51
N SER A 203 -3.23 3.24 9.30
CA SER A 203 -2.69 3.50 7.96
C SER A 203 -1.16 3.55 7.95
N SER A 204 -0.56 3.01 6.89
CA SER A 204 0.89 3.01 6.68
C SER A 204 1.24 3.30 5.22
N ASN A 205 2.19 4.23 5.03
CA ASN A 205 2.73 4.57 3.71
C ASN A 205 4.19 4.12 3.64
N MET A 206 4.50 3.29 2.65
CA MET A 206 5.80 2.69 2.46
C MET A 206 6.48 3.30 1.22
N PRO A 207 7.35 4.31 1.37
CA PRO A 207 8.13 4.83 0.25
C PRO A 207 9.16 3.79 -0.21
N LEU A 208 9.72 3.96 -1.42
CA LEU A 208 10.81 3.08 -1.85
C LEU A 208 12.01 3.23 -0.91
N MET A 209 12.38 2.15 -0.24
CA MET A 209 13.50 2.15 0.68
C MET A 209 14.73 1.57 -0.02
N TYR A 210 15.70 2.44 -0.29
CA TYR A 210 17.04 2.05 -0.66
C TYR A 210 17.91 2.03 0.59
N THR A 211 18.23 0.85 1.10
CA THR A 211 19.31 0.73 2.09
C THR A 211 20.62 0.61 1.33
N THR A 212 21.40 1.68 1.30
CA THR A 212 22.85 1.56 1.08
C THR A 212 23.46 0.98 2.35
N ALA A 213 24.29 -0.05 2.20
CA ALA A 213 25.11 -0.61 3.27
C ALA A 213 26.06 0.45 3.86
#